data_AF-A0A9X2TB83-F1
#
_entry.id   AF-A0A9X2TB83-F1
#
_cell.length_a   1.000
_cell.length_b   1.000
_cell.length_c   1.000
_cell.angle_alpha   90.00
_cell.angle_beta   90.00
_cell.angle_gamma   90.00
#
_symmetry.space_group_name_H-M   'P 1'
#
loop_
_entity.id
_entity.type
_entity.pdbx_description
1 polymer ?
#
loop_
_entity_poly.entity_id
_entity_poly.type
_entity_poly.pdbx_seq_one_letter_code
_entity_poly.pdbx_strand_id
1 'polypeptide(L)'
;MTQYAPSLPRPLRLGGLLLAGMLVALGCQSDSDSPTATSASPEAGTRLDGPAPAESGQPHLHAGEDGTVWMSWVEPVGEDRHALRYATLDDTSWAAPRTIARGATGS
;
A
#
# COMPACT_ATOMS: atom_id res chain seq x y z
N MET A 1 57.81 -29.90 -40.38
CA MET A 1 57.54 -30.60 -39.11
C MET A 1 56.56 -29.70 -38.36
N THR A 2 55.26 -29.92 -38.54
CA THR A 2 54.20 -29.02 -38.05
C THR A 2 53.21 -29.87 -37.28
N GLN A 3 52.99 -29.53 -36.02
CA GLN A 3 52.04 -30.17 -35.12
C GLN A 3 50.61 -30.07 -35.65
N TYR A 4 49.81 -31.13 -35.52
CA TYR A 4 48.35 -31.06 -35.58
C TYR A 4 47.74 -31.70 -34.34
N ALA A 5 46.78 -30.98 -33.78
CA ALA A 5 46.22 -31.06 -32.45
C ALA A 5 45.44 -32.36 -32.14
N PRO A 6 45.27 -32.70 -30.85
CA PRO A 6 44.49 -33.84 -30.39
C PRO A 6 42.98 -33.63 -30.61
N SER A 7 42.30 -34.65 -31.12
CA SER A 7 40.85 -34.80 -31.04
C SER A 7 40.51 -35.72 -29.88
N LEU A 8 39.70 -35.25 -28.92
CA LEU A 8 38.93 -36.05 -27.95
C LEU A 8 38.04 -35.13 -27.08
N PRO A 9 36.97 -35.66 -26.48
CA PRO A 9 35.60 -35.55 -26.95
C PRO A 9 34.83 -34.39 -26.29
N ARG A 10 33.73 -33.93 -26.91
CA ARG A 10 32.77 -33.00 -26.28
C ARG A 10 32.01 -33.74 -25.17
N PRO A 11 32.21 -33.43 -23.88
CA PRO A 11 31.29 -33.90 -22.86
C PRO A 11 30.05 -33.00 -22.87
N LEU A 12 28.99 -33.58 -23.41
CA LEU A 12 27.59 -33.44 -23.03
C LEU A 12 27.24 -32.32 -22.03
N ARG A 13 26.43 -31.37 -22.53
CA ARG A 13 25.14 -30.88 -21.98
C ARG A 13 24.83 -31.13 -20.50
N LEU A 14 25.76 -30.87 -19.59
CA LEU A 14 25.50 -30.90 -18.14
C LEU A 14 25.48 -29.49 -17.54
N GLY A 15 26.22 -28.55 -18.14
CA GLY A 15 26.34 -27.18 -17.63
C GLY A 15 25.04 -26.35 -17.73
N GLY A 16 24.19 -26.62 -18.72
CA GLY A 16 22.96 -25.86 -18.93
C GLY A 16 21.86 -26.15 -17.91
N LEU A 17 21.76 -27.39 -17.42
CA LEU A 17 20.71 -27.78 -16.47
C LEU A 17 21.02 -27.34 -15.03
N LEU A 18 22.31 -27.32 -14.67
CA LEU A 18 22.77 -26.89 -13.35
C LEU A 18 22.57 -25.38 -13.11
N LEU A 19 22.72 -24.55 -14.16
CA LEU A 19 22.53 -23.10 -14.03
C LEU A 19 21.05 -22.70 -13.79
N ALA A 20 20.11 -23.41 -14.42
CA ALA A 20 18.68 -23.11 -14.27
C ALA A 20 18.12 -23.53 -12.90
N GLY A 21 18.64 -24.61 -12.30
CA GLY A 21 18.22 -25.05 -10.96
C GLY A 21 18.69 -24.09 -9.84
N MET A 22 19.87 -23.49 -9.99
CA MET A 22 20.44 -22.59 -8.98
C MET A 22 19.72 -21.23 -8.90
N LEU A 23 19.08 -20.77 -9.99
CA LEU A 23 18.29 -19.53 -10.01
C LEU A 23 16.94 -19.66 -9.31
N VAL A 24 16.37 -20.87 -9.17
CA VAL A 24 15.07 -21.09 -8.52
C VAL A 24 15.19 -21.09 -6.99
N ALA A 25 16.35 -21.45 -6.43
CA ALA A 25 16.54 -21.59 -4.99
C ALA A 25 16.70 -20.27 -4.22
N LEU A 26 16.89 -19.13 -4.91
CA LEU A 26 16.96 -17.80 -4.28
C LEU A 26 15.59 -17.12 -4.13
N GLY A 27 14.51 -17.73 -4.63
CA GLY A 27 13.18 -17.10 -4.68
C GLY A 27 12.35 -17.17 -3.39
N CYS A 28 12.75 -17.99 -2.39
CA CYS A 28 12.01 -18.16 -1.14
C CYS A 28 12.94 -18.32 0.07
N GLN A 29 13.88 -17.39 0.26
CA GLN A 29 14.31 -17.09 1.62
C GLN A 29 13.49 -15.90 2.09
N SER A 30 12.23 -16.18 2.43
CA SER A 30 11.60 -15.43 3.50
C SER A 30 12.42 -15.77 4.73
N ASP A 31 13.46 -14.97 5.00
CA ASP A 31 14.16 -14.97 6.28
C ASP A 31 13.08 -14.81 7.35
N SER A 32 12.68 -15.95 7.91
CA SER A 32 11.89 -16.02 9.13
C SER A 32 12.81 -15.80 10.32
N ASP A 33 13.73 -14.83 10.20
CA ASP A 33 14.26 -14.14 11.34
C ASP A 33 13.13 -13.22 11.81
N SER A 34 12.09 -13.85 12.36
CA SER A 34 11.17 -13.16 13.24
C SER A 34 12.07 -12.70 14.37
N PRO A 35 12.34 -11.39 14.54
CA PRO A 35 12.77 -10.97 15.85
C PRO A 35 11.77 -11.59 16.82
N THR A 36 12.24 -12.06 17.97
CA THR A 36 11.35 -12.12 19.13
C THR A 36 10.95 -10.68 19.40
N ALA A 37 10.04 -10.17 18.58
CA ALA A 37 9.22 -9.05 18.88
C ALA A 37 8.45 -9.59 20.07
N THR A 38 8.91 -9.21 21.26
CA THR A 38 7.96 -8.79 22.27
C THR A 38 6.88 -8.07 21.48
N SER A 39 5.72 -8.71 21.33
CA SER A 39 4.53 -8.01 20.93
C SER A 39 4.37 -6.98 22.03
N ALA A 40 4.99 -5.81 21.83
CA ALA A 40 4.48 -4.59 22.37
C ALA A 40 3.07 -4.59 21.81
N SER A 41 2.13 -5.10 22.60
CA SER A 41 0.72 -4.89 22.34
C SER A 41 0.67 -3.40 22.08
N PRO A 42 0.26 -2.96 20.88
CA PRO A 42 0.12 -1.54 20.64
C PRO A 42 -0.67 -1.02 21.83
N GLU A 43 -0.15 0.02 22.50
CA GLU A 43 -0.95 0.71 23.51
C GLU A 43 -2.32 0.91 22.88
N ALA A 44 -3.37 0.48 23.59
CA ALA A 44 -4.70 0.43 23.02
C ALA A 44 -5.08 1.84 22.58
N GLY A 45 -4.98 2.10 21.28
CA GLY A 45 -5.28 3.40 20.70
C GLY A 45 -6.73 3.75 21.03
N THR A 46 -6.98 5.01 21.37
CA THR A 46 -8.35 5.46 21.58
C THR A 46 -9.06 5.51 20.23
N ARG A 47 -10.27 4.92 20.16
CA ARG A 47 -11.11 5.02 18.97
C ARG A 47 -11.57 6.46 18.80
N LEU A 48 -11.34 7.02 17.62
CA LEU A 48 -11.83 8.34 17.23
C LEU A 48 -13.02 8.19 16.27
N ASP A 49 -14.12 8.88 16.57
CA ASP A 49 -15.26 8.95 15.66
C ASP A 49 -14.93 9.83 14.45
N GLY A 50 -15.43 9.48 13.28
CA GLY A 50 -15.18 10.23 12.04
C GLY A 50 -16.05 11.49 11.93
N PRO A 51 -15.61 12.49 11.12
CA PRO A 51 -16.37 13.73 10.93
C PRO A 51 -17.49 13.61 9.89
N ALA A 52 -17.52 12.51 9.13
CA ALA A 52 -18.48 12.28 8.06
C ALA A 52 -19.78 11.68 8.61
N PRO A 53 -20.98 12.21 8.24
CA PRO A 53 -22.24 11.56 8.53
C PRO A 53 -22.32 10.14 7.95
N ALA A 54 -23.14 9.27 8.54
CA ALA A 54 -23.27 7.87 8.14
C ALA A 54 -23.66 7.67 6.67
N GLU A 55 -24.46 8.58 6.09
CA GLU A 55 -24.91 8.53 4.70
C GLU A 55 -23.84 9.00 3.69
N SER A 56 -22.67 9.40 4.18
CA SER A 56 -21.56 9.83 3.33
C SER A 56 -20.90 8.65 2.63
N GLY A 57 -20.42 8.88 1.42
CA GLY A 57 -19.65 7.92 0.63
C GLY A 57 -18.20 8.36 0.43
N GLN A 58 -17.40 7.41 -0.05
CA GLN A 58 -16.02 7.65 -0.51
C GLN A 58 -15.12 8.35 0.53
N PRO A 59 -15.04 7.84 1.78
CA PRO A 59 -14.12 8.40 2.75
C PRO A 59 -12.68 8.16 2.30
N HIS A 60 -11.84 9.19 2.44
CA HIS A 60 -10.41 9.12 2.20
C HIS A 60 -9.67 9.88 3.30
N LEU A 61 -8.76 9.18 3.99
CA LEU A 61 -7.89 9.73 5.01
C LEU A 61 -6.48 9.92 4.44
N HIS A 62 -5.92 11.11 4.62
CA HIS A 62 -4.60 11.46 4.14
C HIS A 62 -3.80 12.19 5.21
N ALA A 63 -2.58 11.73 5.51
CA ALA A 63 -1.63 12.45 6.35
C ALA A 63 -0.63 13.17 5.44
N GLY A 64 -0.57 14.50 5.56
CA GLY A 64 0.39 15.33 4.82
C GLY A 64 1.80 15.23 5.40
N GLU A 65 2.79 15.68 4.63
CA GLU A 65 4.20 15.73 5.06
C GLU A 65 4.42 16.68 6.25
N ASP A 66 3.52 17.65 6.43
CA ASP A 66 3.49 18.59 7.56
C ASP A 66 2.86 17.99 8.83
N GLY A 67 2.38 16.74 8.78
CA GLY A 67 1.68 16.07 9.87
C GLY A 67 0.19 16.39 9.94
N THR A 68 -0.34 17.26 9.07
CA THR A 68 -1.77 17.54 9.04
C THR A 68 -2.52 16.33 8.53
N VAL A 69 -3.50 15.84 9.31
CA VAL A 69 -4.36 14.74 8.90
C VAL A 69 -5.67 15.29 8.33
N TRP A 70 -5.99 14.89 7.12
CA TRP A 70 -7.17 15.28 6.36
C TRP A 70 -8.10 14.10 6.21
N MET A 71 -9.40 14.32 6.40
CA MET A 71 -10.46 13.40 5.99
C MET A 71 -11.29 14.09 4.91
N SER A 72 -11.53 13.44 3.77
CA SER A 72 -12.46 13.90 2.74
C SER A 72 -13.56 12.87 2.46
N TRP A 73 -14.76 13.33 2.11
CA TRP A 73 -15.90 12.47 1.81
C TRP A 73 -16.89 13.16 0.87
N VAL A 74 -17.76 12.36 0.24
CA VAL A 74 -18.90 12.84 -0.53
C VAL A 74 -20.16 12.73 0.33
N GLU A 75 -20.78 13.87 0.63
CA GLU A 75 -21.99 13.94 1.46
C GLU A 75 -23.23 14.24 0.60
N PRO A 76 -24.33 13.48 0.71
CA PRO A 76 -25.62 13.88 0.16
C PRO A 76 -26.11 15.17 0.83
N VAL A 77 -26.55 16.14 0.03
CA VAL A 77 -27.07 17.44 0.53
C VAL A 77 -28.47 17.77 -0.02
N GLY A 78 -29.17 16.77 -0.56
CA GLY A 78 -30.50 16.84 -1.17
C GLY A 78 -30.77 15.59 -2.01
N GLU A 79 -31.94 15.51 -2.66
CA GLU A 79 -32.38 14.32 -3.42
C GLU A 79 -31.42 13.92 -4.56
N ASP A 80 -30.78 14.87 -5.24
CA ASP A 80 -29.84 14.60 -6.34
C ASP A 80 -28.58 15.49 -6.27
N ARG A 81 -28.18 15.87 -5.06
CA ARG A 81 -27.07 16.80 -4.83
C ARG A 81 -26.06 16.19 -3.89
N HIS A 82 -24.79 16.35 -4.24
CA HIS A 82 -23.68 15.93 -3.41
C HIS A 82 -22.70 17.07 -3.17
N ALA A 83 -22.01 17.03 -2.04
CA ALA A 83 -20.93 17.92 -1.71
C ALA A 83 -19.66 17.11 -1.40
N LEU A 84 -18.55 17.46 -2.04
CA LEU A 84 -17.23 17.03 -1.58
C LEU A 84 -16.85 17.89 -0.40
N ARG A 85 -16.57 17.26 0.74
CA ARG A 85 -16.21 17.92 1.98
C ARG A 85 -14.91 17.40 2.55
N TYR A 86 -14.31 18.18 3.43
CA TYR A 86 -13.16 17.76 4.23
C TYR A 86 -13.21 18.32 5.65
N ALA A 87 -12.46 17.69 6.55
CA ALA A 87 -12.07 18.21 7.85
C ALA A 87 -10.62 17.83 8.15
N THR A 88 -9.94 18.66 8.94
CA THR A 88 -8.60 18.34 9.46
C THR A 88 -8.72 17.84 10.90
N LEU A 89 -7.83 16.94 11.29
CA LEU A 89 -7.69 16.51 12.68
C LEU A 89 -6.73 17.46 13.40
N ASP A 90 -7.13 17.93 14.58
CA ASP A 90 -6.31 18.64 15.53
C ASP A 90 -6.29 17.85 16.84
N ASP A 91 -5.14 17.26 17.15
CA ASP A 91 -4.96 16.28 18.23
C ASP A 91 -6.00 15.12 18.15
N THR A 92 -7.03 15.14 19.01
CA THR A 92 -8.12 14.16 19.01
C THR A 92 -9.46 14.73 18.55
N SER A 93 -9.48 15.89 17.89
CA SER A 93 -10.69 16.61 17.50
C SER A 93 -10.72 16.96 16.03
N TRP A 94 -11.79 16.61 15.34
CA TRP A 94 -12.00 17.05 13.97
C TRP A 94 -12.45 18.52 13.94
N ALA A 95 -11.83 19.31 13.07
CA ALA A 95 -12.31 20.64 12.74
C ALA A 95 -13.69 20.59 12.07
N ALA A 96 -14.41 21.71 12.06
CA ALA A 96 -15.70 21.81 11.39
C ALA A 96 -15.57 21.49 9.88
N PRO A 97 -16.45 20.63 9.32
CA PRO A 97 -16.40 20.27 7.91
C PRO A 97 -16.51 21.47 6.97
N ARG A 98 -15.69 21.47 5.92
CA ARG A 98 -15.67 22.51 4.89
C ARG A 98 -16.02 21.89 3.54
N THR A 99 -16.84 22.60 2.74
CA THR A 99 -17.20 22.16 1.38
C THR A 99 -16.15 22.64 0.37
N ILE A 100 -15.62 21.72 -0.44
CA ILE A 100 -14.68 22.01 -1.54
C ILE A 100 -15.45 22.17 -2.85
N ALA A 101 -16.41 21.28 -3.11
CA ALA A 101 -17.19 21.29 -4.35
C ALA A 101 -18.62 20.82 -4.09
N ARG A 102 -19.54 21.21 -4.98
CA ARG A 102 -20.92 20.72 -5.01
C ARG A 102 -21.27 20.27 -6.42
N GLY A 103 -21.95 19.15 -6.55
CA GLY A 103 -22.41 18.58 -7.82
C GLY A 103 -23.91 18.25 -7.79
N ALA A 104 -24.50 18.14 -8.97
CA ALA A 104 -25.82 17.54 -9.17
C ALA A 104 -25.64 16.22 -9.94
N THR A 105 -26.45 15.23 -9.62
CA THR A 105 -26.40 13.91 -10.24
C THR A 105 -27.21 13.93 -11.55
N GLY A 106 -26.74 14.70 -12.53
CA GLY A 106 -27.37 14.79 -13.87
C GLY A 106 -28.73 15.51 -13.90
N SER A 107 -29.11 15.97 -15.09
CA SER A 107 -30.43 16.49 -15.43
C SER A 107 -30.90 15.85 -16.72
#